data_AF-A0A1V9FD69-F1
#
_entry.id   AF-A0A1V9FD69-F1
#
_cell.length_a   1.000
_cell.length_b   1.000
_cell.length_c   1.000
_cell.angle_alpha   90.00
_cell.angle_beta   90.00
_cell.angle_gamma   90.00
#
_symmetry.space_group_name_H-M   'P 1'
#
loop_
_entity.id
_entity.type
_entity.pdbx_description
1 polymer ?
#
loop_
_entity_poly.entity_id
_entity_poly.type
_entity_poly.pdbx_seq_one_letter_code
_entity_poly.pdbx_strand_id
1 'polypeptide(L)'
;MSTDPNNDSRIDAVLNSLEGIQRAKAPDFMYTRLKGRMEQEFDQGGPLGRLLTRPILALTIAAIIIIANATTVVKMWEQNNHSNSNIESGQIVAAEYPAGVYPVYNENFLEP
;
A
#
# COMPACT_ATOMS: atom_id res chain seq x y z
N MET A 1 -43.82 -9.00 -61.34
CA MET A 1 -42.87 -8.19 -60.54
C MET A 1 -43.47 -6.80 -60.41
N SER A 2 -44.07 -6.48 -59.27
CA SER A 2 -44.64 -5.15 -59.04
C SER A 2 -43.49 -4.21 -58.72
N THR A 3 -43.21 -3.26 -59.61
CA THR A 3 -42.26 -2.18 -59.36
C THR A 3 -42.93 -1.19 -58.41
N ASP A 4 -42.53 -1.25 -57.13
CA ASP A 4 -43.00 -0.34 -56.09
C ASP A 4 -42.79 1.12 -56.53
N PRO A 5 -43.85 1.93 -56.67
CA PRO A 5 -43.70 3.34 -56.88
C PRO A 5 -43.19 3.94 -55.58
N ASN A 6 -41.92 4.29 -55.61
CA ASN A 6 -41.50 5.57 -55.09
C ASN A 6 -41.44 5.71 -53.55
N ASN A 7 -40.23 5.50 -53.05
CA ASN A 7 -39.76 5.74 -51.69
C ASN A 7 -39.67 7.23 -51.31
N ASP A 8 -40.10 8.16 -52.17
CA ASP A 8 -40.11 9.61 -51.92
C ASP A 8 -40.73 9.98 -50.56
N SER A 9 -41.82 9.33 -50.17
CA SER A 9 -42.46 9.58 -48.86
C SER A 9 -41.56 9.27 -47.65
N ARG A 10 -40.71 8.25 -47.75
CA ARG A 10 -39.73 7.92 -46.70
C ARG A 10 -38.55 8.88 -46.72
N ILE A 11 -38.14 9.30 -47.91
CA ILE A 11 -37.06 10.28 -48.08
C ILE A 11 -37.49 11.62 -47.48
N ASP A 12 -38.69 12.10 -47.80
CA ASP A 12 -39.26 13.33 -47.25
C ASP A 12 -39.44 13.24 -45.73
N ALA A 13 -39.85 12.08 -45.20
CA ALA A 13 -39.96 11.88 -43.77
C ALA A 13 -38.59 11.94 -43.04
N VAL A 14 -37.53 11.43 -43.66
CA VAL A 14 -36.16 11.51 -43.11
C VAL A 14 -35.63 12.94 -43.18
N LEU A 15 -35.85 13.64 -44.29
CA LEU A 15 -35.44 15.04 -44.45
C LEU A 15 -36.16 15.95 -43.44
N ASN A 16 -37.46 15.72 -43.21
CA ASN A 16 -38.25 16.47 -42.23
C ASN A 16 -38.04 16.00 -40.77
N SER A 17 -37.33 14.89 -40.52
CA SER A 17 -37.14 14.37 -39.16
C SER A 17 -36.24 15.23 -38.27
N LEU A 18 -35.42 16.09 -38.88
CA LEU A 18 -34.56 17.04 -38.17
C LEU A 18 -35.15 18.44 -38.13
N GLU A 19 -36.30 18.68 -38.77
CA GLU A 19 -36.97 19.96 -38.78
C GLU A 19 -37.53 20.25 -37.37
N GLY A 20 -37.16 21.41 -36.81
CA GLY A 20 -37.54 21.78 -35.44
C GLY A 20 -36.57 21.32 -34.35
N ILE A 21 -35.44 20.69 -34.69
CA ILE A 21 -34.36 20.49 -33.71
C ILE A 21 -33.80 21.86 -33.28
N GLN A 22 -34.14 22.25 -32.06
CA GLN A 22 -33.55 23.40 -31.39
C GLN A 22 -32.38 22.96 -30.53
N ARG A 23 -31.37 23.82 -30.42
CA ARG A 23 -30.24 23.60 -29.53
C ARG A 23 -30.77 23.48 -28.09
N ALA A 24 -30.64 22.29 -27.50
CA ALA A 24 -31.01 22.09 -26.11
C ALA A 24 -30.15 23.01 -25.22
N LYS A 25 -30.79 23.96 -24.55
CA LYS A 25 -30.14 24.77 -23.53
C LYS A 25 -30.08 23.95 -22.24
N ALA A 26 -28.91 23.87 -21.62
CA ALA A 26 -28.79 23.27 -20.30
C ALA A 26 -29.75 23.98 -19.33
N PRO A 27 -30.45 23.24 -18.46
CA PRO A 27 -31.35 23.84 -17.49
C PRO A 27 -30.59 24.79 -16.56
N ASP A 28 -31.26 25.85 -16.12
CA ASP A 28 -30.65 26.78 -15.16
C ASP A 28 -30.16 26.01 -13.93
N PHE A 29 -28.94 26.33 -13.47
CA PHE A 29 -28.24 25.67 -12.34
C PHE A 29 -27.76 24.22 -12.57
N MET A 30 -27.79 23.67 -13.80
CA MET A 30 -27.22 22.35 -14.07
C MET A 30 -25.75 22.24 -13.65
N TYR A 31 -24.96 23.29 -13.93
CA TYR A 31 -23.55 23.36 -13.55
C TYR A 31 -23.37 23.30 -12.02
N THR A 32 -24.17 24.07 -11.27
CA THR A 32 -24.08 24.10 -9.80
C THR A 32 -24.43 22.75 -9.19
N ARG A 33 -25.49 22.09 -9.69
CA ARG A 33 -25.88 20.75 -9.22
C ARG A 33 -24.84 19.69 -9.56
N LEU A 34 -24.28 19.74 -10.76
CA LEU A 34 -23.22 18.83 -11.18
C LEU A 34 -21.97 19.03 -10.32
N LYS A 35 -21.55 20.27 -10.13
CA LYS A 35 -20.41 20.63 -9.29
C LYS A 35 -20.60 20.16 -7.84
N GLY A 36 -21.79 20.38 -7.25
CA GLY A 36 -22.08 19.91 -5.90
C GLY A 36 -22.00 18.38 -5.77
N ARG A 37 -22.47 17.62 -6.77
CA ARG A 37 -22.32 16.16 -6.78
C ARG A 37 -20.86 15.74 -6.92
N MET A 38 -20.09 16.38 -7.81
CA MET A 38 -18.67 16.08 -7.96
C MET A 38 -17.89 16.37 -6.67
N GLU A 39 -18.11 17.52 -6.02
CA GLU A 39 -17.45 17.87 -4.75
C GLU A 39 -17.84 16.92 -3.62
N GLN A 40 -19.10 16.48 -3.56
CA GLN A 40 -19.55 15.46 -2.62
C GLN A 40 -18.85 14.11 -2.84
N GLU A 41 -18.51 13.79 -4.09
CA GLU A 41 -17.74 12.59 -4.40
C GLU A 41 -16.23 12.76 -4.16
N PHE A 42 -15.68 13.98 -4.22
CA PHE A 42 -14.28 14.22 -3.84
C PHE A 42 -14.04 14.21 -2.33
N ASP A 43 -15.07 14.46 -1.51
CA ASP A 43 -15.01 14.31 -0.04
C ASP A 43 -15.00 12.83 0.42
N GLN A 44 -14.87 11.88 -0.52
CA GLN A 44 -14.83 10.43 -0.31
C GLN A 44 -13.49 9.90 0.23
N GLY A 45 -12.91 10.57 1.24
CA GLY A 45 -12.04 9.87 2.19
C GLY A 45 -12.81 8.82 3.02
N GLY A 46 -14.14 8.76 2.89
CA GLY A 46 -15.00 7.93 3.71
C GLY A 46 -15.00 8.37 5.18
N PRO A 47 -15.71 7.65 6.06
CA PRO A 47 -15.70 7.95 7.49
C PRO A 47 -14.28 7.87 8.09
N LEU A 48 -13.41 7.01 7.55
CA LEU A 48 -12.01 6.89 7.98
C LEU A 48 -11.16 8.10 7.57
N GLY A 49 -11.27 8.60 6.35
CA GLY A 49 -10.56 9.80 5.90
C GLY A 49 -10.99 11.04 6.68
N ARG A 50 -12.28 11.15 7.01
CA ARG A 50 -12.80 12.22 7.88
C ARG A 50 -12.39 12.07 9.36
N LEU A 51 -12.09 10.84 9.82
CA LEU A 51 -11.50 10.61 11.13
C LEU A 51 -10.01 10.94 11.14
N LEU A 52 -9.28 10.60 10.09
CA LEU A 52 -7.84 10.88 9.94
C LEU A 52 -7.55 12.36 9.68
N THR A 53 -8.47 13.12 9.09
CA THR A 53 -8.35 14.59 8.99
C THR A 53 -8.57 15.30 10.33
N ARG A 54 -9.00 14.60 11.39
CA ARG A 54 -8.97 15.17 12.74
C ARG A 54 -7.53 15.14 13.25
N PRO A 55 -6.88 16.30 13.44
CA PRO A 55 -5.46 16.38 13.76
C PRO A 55 -5.10 15.60 15.03
N ILE A 56 -6.03 15.54 15.99
CA ILE A 56 -5.86 14.81 17.24
C ILE A 56 -5.73 13.29 17.03
N LEU A 57 -6.54 12.68 16.16
CA LEU A 57 -6.51 11.24 15.91
C LEU A 57 -5.26 10.83 15.13
N ALA A 58 -4.84 11.66 14.17
CA ALA A 58 -3.57 11.46 13.47
C ALA A 58 -2.38 11.51 14.44
N LEU A 59 -2.38 12.47 15.38
CA LEU A 59 -1.31 12.66 16.35
C LEU A 59 -1.25 11.49 17.35
N THR A 60 -2.39 10.97 17.83
CA THR A 60 -2.40 9.82 18.75
C THR A 60 -1.89 8.55 18.08
N ILE A 61 -2.29 8.27 16.84
CA ILE A 61 -1.79 7.11 16.09
C ILE A 61 -0.28 7.25 15.84
N ALA A 62 0.18 8.43 15.43
CA ALA A 62 1.61 8.69 15.25
C ALA A 62 2.39 8.51 16.56
N ALA A 63 1.87 9.01 17.68
CA ALA A 63 2.48 8.86 19.00
C ALA A 63 2.60 7.38 19.41
N ILE A 64 1.56 6.57 19.17
CA ILE A 64 1.59 5.13 19.46
C ILE A 64 2.71 4.44 18.66
N ILE A 65 2.84 4.75 17.36
CA ILE A 65 3.88 4.19 16.50
C ILE A 65 5.27 4.58 17.00
N ILE A 66 5.46 5.84 17.40
CA ILE A 66 6.72 6.33 17.94
C ILE A 66 7.07 5.61 19.25
N ILE A 67 6.12 5.47 20.18
CA ILE A 67 6.34 4.78 21.47
C ILE A 67 6.68 3.31 21.22
N ALA A 68 5.96 2.62 20.34
CA ALA A 68 6.23 1.23 20.01
C ALA A 68 7.68 1.06 19.50
N ASN A 69 8.10 1.89 18.55
CA ASN A 69 9.47 1.85 18.02
C ASN A 69 10.53 2.30 19.05
N ALA A 70 10.21 3.27 19.91
CA ALA A 70 11.13 3.69 20.97
C ALA A 70 11.37 2.54 21.96
N THR A 71 10.33 1.80 22.33
CA THR A 71 10.46 0.69 23.29
C THR A 71 11.30 -0.47 22.74
N THR A 72 11.24 -0.75 21.44
CA THR A 72 12.07 -1.79 20.82
C THR A 72 13.54 -1.38 20.81
N VAL A 73 13.83 -0.12 20.47
CA VAL A 73 15.20 0.43 20.49
C VAL A 73 15.79 0.43 21.90
N VAL A 74 15.01 0.85 22.91
CA VAL A 74 15.47 0.85 24.31
C VAL A 74 15.78 -0.57 24.78
N LYS A 75 14.91 -1.54 24.52
CA LYS A 75 15.15 -2.95 24.88
C LYS A 75 16.40 -3.53 24.21
N MET A 76 16.61 -3.18 22.94
CA MET A 76 17.83 -3.59 22.22
C MET A 76 19.09 -2.96 22.84
N TRP A 77 19.02 -1.70 23.28
CA TRP A 77 20.14 -1.04 23.93
C TRP A 77 20.44 -1.61 25.32
N GLU A 78 19.42 -1.89 26.13
CA GLU A 78 19.56 -2.57 27.44
C GLU A 78 20.21 -3.95 27.29
N GLN A 79 19.80 -4.73 26.29
CA GLN A 79 20.39 -6.04 26.00
C GLN A 79 21.88 -5.92 25.61
N ASN A 80 22.24 -4.91 24.81
CA ASN A 80 23.64 -4.67 24.44
C ASN A 80 24.48 -4.22 25.64
N ASN A 81 23.92 -3.45 26.57
CA ASN A 81 24.62 -3.02 27.79
C ASN A 81 24.79 -4.16 28.82
N HIS A 82 23.91 -5.16 28.80
CA HIS A 82 24.03 -6.37 29.63
C HIS A 82 24.86 -7.50 28.98
N SER A 83 25.43 -7.28 27.79
CA SER A 83 26.21 -8.29 27.06
C SER A 83 27.64 -8.50 27.60
N ASN A 84 28.01 -7.89 28.73
CA ASN A 84 29.38 -7.99 29.28
C ASN A 84 29.60 -9.18 30.24
N SER A 85 28.83 -10.26 30.10
CA SER A 85 28.97 -11.49 30.91
C SER A 85 29.06 -12.79 30.10
N ASN A 86 29.39 -12.73 28.81
CA ASN A 86 29.54 -13.91 27.94
C ASN A 86 30.97 -14.08 27.36
N ILE A 87 31.99 -13.55 28.04
CA ILE A 87 33.39 -13.83 27.70
C ILE A 87 33.84 -15.17 28.32
N GLU A 88 33.18 -15.62 29.40
CA GLU A 88 33.56 -16.83 30.15
C GLU A 88 33.36 -18.12 29.35
N SER A 89 32.27 -18.26 28.59
CA SER A 89 31.97 -19.50 27.87
C SER A 89 32.94 -19.80 26.72
N GLY A 90 33.45 -18.77 26.03
CA GLY A 90 34.47 -18.93 24.99
C GLY A 90 35.88 -19.15 25.55
N GLN A 91 36.16 -18.55 26.72
CA GLN A 91 37.45 -18.63 27.39
C GLN A 91 37.65 -19.99 28.09
N ILE A 92 36.58 -20.60 28.63
CA ILE A 92 36.62 -21.95 29.22
C ILE A 92 36.89 -23.01 28.14
N VAL A 93 36.31 -22.88 26.93
CA VAL A 93 36.59 -23.80 25.81
C VAL A 93 38.05 -23.70 25.34
N ALA A 94 38.63 -22.49 25.30
CA ALA A 94 40.03 -22.31 24.92
C ALA A 94 41.02 -22.78 26.00
N ALA A 95 40.63 -22.76 27.28
CA ALA A 95 41.45 -23.22 28.41
C ALA A 95 41.56 -24.75 28.51
N GLU A 96 40.61 -25.50 27.93
CA GLU A 96 40.60 -26.97 27.91
C GLU A 96 41.52 -27.56 26.83
N TYR A 97 42.00 -26.75 25.87
CA TYR A 97 42.96 -27.23 24.87
C TYR A 97 44.38 -27.32 25.46
N PRO A 98 45.01 -28.51 25.50
CA PRO A 98 46.38 -28.63 25.98
C PRO A 98 47.33 -27.98 24.97
N ALA A 99 47.84 -26.79 25.32
CA ALA A 99 48.75 -25.98 24.50
C ALA A 99 50.16 -26.59 24.29
N GLY A 100 50.31 -27.91 24.37
CA GLY A 100 51.59 -28.61 24.25
C GLY A 100 51.51 -30.06 23.76
N VAL A 101 50.35 -30.56 23.36
CA VAL A 101 50.22 -31.90 22.78
C VAL A 101 50.15 -31.78 21.28
N TYR A 102 51.26 -32.07 20.61
CA TYR A 102 51.25 -32.25 19.16
C TYR A 102 50.38 -33.46 18.82
N PRO A 103 49.40 -33.34 17.91
CA PRO A 103 48.68 -34.51 17.43
C PRO A 103 49.68 -35.42 16.70
N VAL A 104 49.97 -36.59 17.28
CA VAL A 104 50.70 -37.65 16.58
C VAL A 104 49.71 -38.26 15.60
N TYR A 105 49.87 -37.94 14.32
CA TYR A 105 49.11 -38.59 13.26
C TYR A 105 49.51 -40.08 13.25
N ASN A 106 48.53 -40.97 13.40
CA ASN A 106 48.76 -42.39 13.18
C ASN A 106 48.90 -42.61 11.67
N GLU A 107 50.14 -42.71 11.21
CA GLU A 107 50.51 -42.92 9.82
C GLU A 107 50.38 -44.38 9.34
N ASN A 108 49.64 -45.20 10.08
CA ASN A 108 49.24 -46.51 9.58
C ASN A 108 48.25 -46.32 8.41
N PHE A 109 48.81 -46.33 7.19
CA PHE A 109 48.05 -46.50 5.98
C PHE A 109 47.22 -47.78 6.10
N LEU A 110 45.90 -47.62 6.08
CA LEU A 110 45.01 -48.75 5.80
C LEU A 110 45.28 -49.15 4.36
N GLU A 111 46.13 -50.16 4.16
CA GLU A 111 46.20 -50.85 2.88
C GLU A 111 44.81 -51.45 2.56
N PRO A 112 44.37 -51.38 1.28
CA PRO A 112 42.99 -51.67 0.88
C PRO A 112 42.58 -53.13 1.04
#